data_AF-A0A522BIW6-F1
#
_entry.id   AF-A0A522BIW6-F1
#
_cell.length_a   1.000
_cell.length_b   1.000
_cell.length_c   1.000
_cell.angle_alpha   90.00
_cell.angle_beta   90.00
_cell.angle_gamma   90.00
#
_symmetry.space_group_name_H-M   'P 1'
#
loop_
_entity.id
_entity.type
_entity.pdbx_description
1 polymer ?
#
loop_
_entity_poly.entity_id
_entity_poly.type
_entity_poly.pdbx_seq_one_letter_code
_entity_poly.pdbx_strand_id
1 'polypeptide(L)'
;MRRRRIHSLETHARAVQSSDQRIEKRNLSATAALTLGALGVVYGDIGTSPLYALKEVFIHGHLPIEREIILGILSMVFWTLMVIVSLKYVVLILRADNNGEGGLIAMLALASTAVEGKPRLRYTLLVVGIFGTAIFFG
;
A
#
# COMPACT_ATOMS: atom_id res chain seq x y z
N MET A 1 38.93 1.50 45.74
CA MET A 1 38.15 2.55 45.03
C MET A 1 37.85 2.28 43.53
N ARG A 2 38.56 1.38 42.83
CA ARG A 2 38.41 1.17 41.36
C ARG A 2 37.07 0.54 40.90
N ARG A 3 36.42 -0.26 41.75
CA ARG A 3 35.17 -1.00 41.44
C ARG A 3 33.92 -0.13 41.23
N ARG A 4 33.86 1.09 41.77
CA ARG A 4 32.70 1.99 41.56
C ARG A 4 32.72 2.63 40.18
N ARG A 5 33.90 2.78 39.58
CA ARG A 5 34.07 3.46 38.28
C ARG A 5 33.60 2.58 37.11
N ILE A 6 33.76 1.26 37.20
CA ILE A 6 33.31 0.30 36.18
C ILE A 6 31.78 0.13 36.16
N HIS A 7 31.13 0.11 37.34
CA HIS A 7 29.66 0.04 37.40
C HIS A 7 28.99 1.28 36.81
N SER A 8 29.58 2.47 36.99
CA SER A 8 29.07 3.72 36.41
C SER A 8 29.11 3.72 34.88
N LEU A 9 30.16 3.14 34.28
CA LEU A 9 30.32 3.06 32.82
C LEU A 9 29.33 2.08 32.17
N GLU A 10 29.03 0.95 32.82
CA GLU A 10 28.03 -0.01 32.31
C GLU A 10 26.60 0.54 32.39
N THR A 11 26.27 1.30 33.45
CA THR A 11 24.97 1.99 33.53
C THR A 11 24.80 3.05 32.45
N HIS A 12 25.85 3.81 32.13
CA HIS A 12 25.81 4.78 31.04
C HIS A 12 25.73 4.09 29.67
N ALA A 13 26.47 2.99 29.45
CA ALA A 13 26.41 2.23 28.21
C ALA A 13 25.02 1.62 27.97
N ARG A 14 24.38 1.06 29.02
CA ARG A 14 23.00 0.54 28.93
C ARG A 14 21.97 1.64 28.69
N ALA A 15 22.14 2.79 29.33
CA ALA A 15 21.27 3.96 29.10
C ALA A 15 21.34 4.41 27.63
N VAL A 16 22.55 4.55 27.08
CA VAL A 16 22.79 4.94 25.68
C VAL A 16 22.22 3.91 24.70
N GLN A 17 22.44 2.61 24.93
CA GLN A 17 21.89 1.54 24.10
C GLN A 17 20.35 1.55 24.10
N SER A 18 19.74 1.81 25.26
CA SER A 18 18.28 1.87 25.40
C SER A 18 17.67 3.10 24.73
N SER A 19 18.35 4.24 24.76
CA SER A 19 17.92 5.43 24.03
C SER A 19 18.02 5.24 22.53
N ASP A 20 19.08 4.61 22.03
CA ASP A 20 19.27 4.35 20.59
C ASP A 20 18.19 3.40 20.05
N GLN A 21 17.93 2.30 20.76
CA GLN A 21 16.85 1.37 20.43
C GLN A 21 15.47 2.04 20.43
N ARG A 22 15.24 3.00 21.32
CA ARG A 22 13.95 3.71 21.41
C ARG A 22 13.78 4.74 20.29
N ILE A 23 14.87 5.40 19.87
CA ILE A 23 14.89 6.33 18.73
C ILE A 23 14.65 5.57 17.42
N GLU A 24 15.34 4.45 17.21
CA GLU A 24 15.19 3.62 16.01
C GLU A 24 13.74 3.11 15.86
N LYS A 25 13.16 2.56 16.93
CA LYS A 25 11.76 2.09 16.93
C LYS A 25 10.76 3.21 16.66
N ARG A 26 10.99 4.41 17.22
CA ARG A 26 10.12 5.57 16.99
C ARG A 26 10.18 6.05 15.54
N ASN A 27 11.37 6.07 14.95
CA ASN A 27 11.56 6.47 13.57
C ASN A 27 10.90 5.48 12.60
N LEU A 28 11.03 4.17 12.84
CA LEU A 28 10.34 3.14 12.04
C LEU A 28 8.81 3.27 12.13
N SER A 29 8.27 3.47 13.33
CA SER A 29 6.83 3.68 13.54
C SER A 29 6.33 4.98 12.87
N ALA A 30 7.10 6.07 12.98
CA ALA A 30 6.77 7.33 12.33
C ALA A 30 6.80 7.22 10.80
N THR A 31 7.81 6.59 10.21
CA THR A 31 7.88 6.37 8.75
C THR A 31 6.73 5.49 8.27
N ALA A 32 6.36 4.44 9.02
CA ALA A 32 5.22 3.59 8.68
C ALA A 32 3.90 4.38 8.70
N ALA A 33 3.67 5.21 9.73
CA ALA A 33 2.49 6.06 9.84
C ALA A 33 2.42 7.10 8.70
N LEU A 34 3.54 7.72 8.35
CA LEU A 34 3.62 8.67 7.23
C LEU A 34 3.36 7.98 5.88
N THR A 35 3.87 6.77 5.70
CA THR A 35 3.65 5.98 4.48
C THR A 35 2.18 5.59 4.34
N LEU A 36 1.54 5.14 5.44
CA LEU A 36 0.10 4.85 5.45
C LEU A 36 -0.75 6.10 5.18
N GLY A 37 -0.37 7.25 5.75
CA GLY A 37 -1.02 8.52 5.47
C GLY A 37 -0.90 8.94 4.00
N ALA A 38 0.30 8.84 3.42
CA ALA A 38 0.54 9.16 2.02
C ALA A 38 -0.25 8.23 1.08
N LEU A 39 -0.28 6.93 1.37
CA LEU A 39 -1.10 5.96 0.63
C LEU A 39 -2.59 6.30 0.73
N GLY A 40 -3.08 6.65 1.92
CA GLY A 40 -4.47 7.04 2.14
C GLY A 40 -4.88 8.29 1.35
N VAL A 41 -4.00 9.31 1.27
CA VAL A 41 -4.24 10.52 0.47
C VAL A 41 -4.30 10.19 -1.02
N VAL A 42 -3.34 9.42 -1.54
CA VAL A 42 -3.31 9.03 -2.96
C VAL A 42 -4.53 8.19 -3.32
N TYR A 43 -4.90 7.23 -2.48
CA TYR A 43 -6.10 6.41 -2.73
C TYR A 43 -7.40 7.20 -2.60
N GLY A 44 -7.44 8.19 -1.70
CA GLY A 44 -8.55 9.13 -1.57
C GLY A 44 -8.73 9.98 -2.82
N ASP A 45 -7.65 10.55 -3.35
CA ASP A 45 -7.66 11.40 -4.55
C ASP A 45 -8.14 10.64 -5.81
N ILE A 46 -7.87 9.33 -5.89
CA ILE A 46 -8.35 8.48 -6.99
C ILE A 46 -9.88 8.29 -6.95
N GLY A 47 -10.48 8.29 -5.76
CA GLY A 47 -11.90 8.01 -5.56
C GLY A 47 -12.80 9.25 -5.48
N THR A 48 -12.24 10.43 -5.24
CA THR A 48 -13.03 11.67 -5.06
C THR A 48 -13.66 12.15 -6.35
N SER A 49 -12.97 12.05 -7.50
CA SER A 49 -13.50 12.56 -8.78
C SER A 49 -14.75 11.81 -9.27
N PRO A 50 -14.80 10.46 -9.23
CA PRO A 50 -16.02 9.71 -9.57
C PRO A 50 -17.17 9.98 -8.61
N LEU A 51 -16.88 10.16 -7.31
CA LEU A 51 -17.91 10.47 -6.31
C LEU A 51 -18.48 11.88 -6.51
N TYR A 52 -17.65 12.85 -6.90
CA TYR A 52 -18.09 14.20 -7.24
C TYR A 52 -18.91 14.21 -8.54
N ALA A 53 -18.49 13.49 -9.57
CA ALA A 53 -19.24 13.35 -10.81
C ALA A 53 -20.62 12.73 -10.57
N LEU A 54 -20.71 11.70 -9.72
CA LEU A 54 -21.98 11.10 -9.30
C LEU A 54 -22.86 12.13 -8.56
N LYS A 55 -22.28 12.84 -7.58
CA LYS A 55 -22.98 13.88 -6.82
C LYS A 55 -23.55 14.96 -7.72
N GLU A 56 -22.82 15.37 -8.76
CA GLU A 56 -23.27 16.40 -9.70
C GLU A 56 -24.44 15.93 -10.56
N VAL A 57 -24.40 14.68 -11.06
CA VAL A 57 -25.49 14.09 -11.85
C VAL A 57 -26.78 14.01 -11.03
N PHE A 58 -26.71 13.68 -9.74
CA PHE A 58 -27.90 13.59 -8.89
C PHE A 58 -28.40 14.94 -8.36
N ILE A 59 -27.52 15.92 -8.09
CA ILE A 59 -27.94 17.22 -7.54
C ILE A 59 -28.38 18.18 -8.66
N HIS A 60 -27.71 18.18 -9.81
CA HIS A 60 -27.94 19.18 -10.87
C HIS A 60 -28.73 18.60 -12.06
N GLY A 61 -28.82 17.27 -12.19
CA GLY A 61 -29.42 16.61 -13.34
C GLY A 61 -30.95 16.63 -13.42
N HIS A 62 -31.68 17.11 -12.41
CA HIS A 62 -33.16 17.08 -12.35
C HIS A 62 -33.78 15.72 -12.78
N LEU A 63 -33.07 14.61 -12.58
CA LEU A 63 -33.54 13.30 -12.97
C LEU A 63 -34.65 12.86 -12.01
N PRO A 64 -35.77 12.32 -12.50
CA PRO A 64 -36.76 11.68 -11.65
C PRO A 64 -36.08 10.64 -10.76
N ILE A 65 -36.34 10.68 -9.44
CA ILE A 65 -35.80 9.71 -8.48
C ILE A 65 -36.59 8.41 -8.66
N GLU A 66 -36.32 7.72 -9.76
CA GLU A 66 -36.93 6.45 -10.13
C GLU A 66 -35.92 5.33 -9.90
N ARG A 67 -36.36 4.22 -9.32
CA ARG A 67 -35.49 3.12 -8.85
C ARG A 67 -34.58 2.59 -9.97
N GLU A 68 -35.09 2.56 -11.20
CA GLU A 68 -34.36 2.09 -12.38
C GLU A 68 -33.22 3.03 -12.77
N ILE A 69 -33.43 4.34 -12.68
CA ILE A 69 -32.40 5.36 -12.99
C ILE A 69 -31.28 5.31 -11.95
N ILE A 70 -31.62 5.15 -10.67
CA ILE A 70 -30.63 5.05 -9.59
C ILE A 70 -29.77 3.79 -9.76
N LEU A 71 -30.41 2.65 -10.02
CA LEU A 71 -29.68 1.39 -10.25
C LEU A 71 -28.85 1.46 -11.54
N GLY A 72 -29.33 2.12 -12.57
CA GLY A 72 -28.60 2.37 -13.82
C GLY A 72 -27.34 3.22 -13.60
N ILE A 73 -27.46 4.33 -12.88
CA ILE A 73 -26.32 5.21 -12.56
C ILE A 73 -25.34 4.51 -11.61
N LEU A 74 -25.84 3.81 -10.59
CA LEU A 74 -24.99 3.06 -9.65
C LEU A 74 -24.22 1.95 -10.35
N SER A 75 -24.88 1.23 -11.28
CA SER A 75 -24.24 0.23 -12.13
C SER A 75 -23.20 0.87 -13.05
N MET A 76 -23.53 1.98 -13.72
CA MET A 76 -22.59 2.69 -14.58
C MET A 76 -21.34 3.13 -13.82
N VAL A 77 -21.49 3.70 -12.62
CA VAL A 77 -20.36 4.10 -11.78
C VAL A 77 -19.59 2.89 -11.25
N PHE A 78 -20.27 1.83 -10.85
CA PHE A 78 -19.63 0.59 -10.47
C PHE A 78 -18.75 0.05 -11.60
N TRP A 79 -19.29 -0.06 -12.82
CA TRP A 79 -18.56 -0.54 -13.99
C TRP A 79 -17.45 0.42 -14.43
N THR A 80 -17.65 1.73 -14.41
CA THR A 80 -16.56 2.69 -14.75
C THR A 80 -15.45 2.66 -13.73
N LEU A 81 -15.76 2.61 -12.42
CA LEU A 81 -14.75 2.44 -11.39
C LEU A 81 -13.99 1.14 -11.57
N MET A 82 -14.69 0.02 -11.80
CA MET A 82 -14.06 -1.28 -12.05
C MET A 82 -13.10 -1.20 -13.24
N VAL A 83 -13.56 -0.65 -14.37
CA VAL A 83 -12.77 -0.53 -15.59
C VAL A 83 -11.57 0.41 -15.42
N ILE A 84 -11.76 1.61 -14.84
CA ILE A 84 -10.67 2.57 -14.61
C ILE A 84 -9.62 1.98 -13.68
N VAL A 85 -10.06 1.33 -12.60
CA VAL A 85 -9.17 0.70 -11.63
C VAL A 85 -8.42 -0.46 -12.28
N SER A 86 -9.10 -1.38 -12.96
CA SER A 86 -8.46 -2.47 -13.71
C SER A 86 -7.50 -1.99 -14.77
N LEU A 87 -7.86 -0.97 -15.54
CA LEU A 87 -6.98 -0.41 -16.56
C LEU A 87 -5.75 0.24 -15.92
N LYS A 88 -5.92 0.99 -14.83
CA LYS A 88 -4.81 1.59 -14.08
C LYS A 88 -3.89 0.52 -13.48
N TYR A 89 -4.44 -0.59 -13.00
CA TYR A 89 -3.68 -1.74 -12.52
C TYR A 89 -2.95 -2.48 -13.63
N VAL A 90 -3.60 -2.73 -14.77
CA VAL A 90 -2.98 -3.32 -15.96
C VAL A 90 -1.86 -2.42 -16.47
N VAL A 91 -2.06 -1.11 -16.51
CA VAL A 91 -1.01 -0.14 -16.87
C VAL A 91 0.13 -0.14 -15.85
N LEU A 92 -0.13 -0.30 -14.55
CA LEU A 92 0.93 -0.49 -13.54
C LEU A 92 1.72 -1.78 -13.77
N ILE A 93 1.04 -2.89 -14.08
CA ILE A 93 1.68 -4.18 -14.40
C ILE A 93 2.52 -4.06 -15.67
N LEU A 94 2.01 -3.37 -16.69
CA LEU A 94 2.69 -3.15 -17.96
C LEU A 94 3.79 -2.07 -17.87
N ARG A 95 3.68 -1.08 -16.97
CA ARG A 95 4.72 -0.07 -16.69
C ARG A 95 5.82 -0.58 -15.77
N ALA A 96 5.60 -1.67 -15.04
CA ALA A 96 6.64 -2.36 -14.28
C ALA A 96 7.59 -3.17 -15.19
N ASP A 97 7.69 -2.79 -16.47
CA ASP A 97 8.69 -3.27 -17.40
C ASP A 97 10.03 -2.61 -17.07
N ASN A 98 10.96 -3.42 -16.57
CA ASN A 98 12.34 -3.01 -16.30
C ASN A 98 13.18 -3.37 -17.52
N ASN A 99 13.37 -2.39 -18.42
CA ASN A 99 14.46 -2.38 -19.39
C ASN A 99 14.50 -3.57 -20.39
N GLY A 100 13.34 -4.08 -20.81
CA GLY A 100 13.25 -5.01 -21.95
C GLY A 100 12.68 -6.40 -21.64
N GLU A 101 12.21 -6.65 -20.42
CA GLU A 101 11.49 -7.88 -20.04
C GLU A 101 10.21 -7.50 -19.27
N GLY A 102 9.16 -7.18 -20.02
CA GLY A 102 7.92 -6.61 -19.47
C GLY A 102 7.01 -7.60 -18.75
N GLY A 103 6.57 -7.21 -17.55
CA GLY A 103 5.41 -7.79 -16.87
C GLY A 103 5.72 -8.49 -15.54
N LEU A 104 4.76 -9.30 -15.06
CA LEU A 104 4.79 -10.05 -13.79
C LEU A 104 6.13 -10.75 -13.49
N ILE A 105 6.88 -11.15 -14.52
CA ILE A 105 8.19 -11.80 -14.41
C ILE A 105 9.28 -10.84 -13.91
N ALA A 106 9.26 -9.57 -14.31
CA ALA A 106 10.15 -8.54 -13.75
C ALA A 106 9.84 -8.29 -12.27
N MET A 107 8.56 -8.30 -11.86
CA MET A 107 8.20 -8.21 -10.44
C MET A 107 8.62 -9.43 -9.64
N LEU A 108 8.49 -10.65 -10.19
CA LEU A 108 8.98 -11.87 -9.56
C LEU A 108 10.51 -11.90 -9.43
N ALA A 109 11.22 -11.39 -10.44
CA ALA A 109 12.68 -11.26 -10.43
C ALA A 109 13.18 -10.16 -9.48
N LEU A 110 12.50 -9.01 -9.41
CA LEU A 110 12.84 -7.92 -8.49
C LEU A 110 12.48 -8.27 -7.04
N ALA A 111 11.37 -8.99 -6.84
CA ALA A 111 10.96 -9.45 -5.52
C ALA A 111 11.78 -10.65 -5.03
N SER A 112 12.28 -11.52 -5.92
CA SER A 112 13.21 -12.58 -5.53
C SER A 112 14.56 -11.97 -5.11
N THR A 113 15.10 -11.04 -5.90
CA THR A 113 16.36 -10.32 -5.60
C THR A 113 16.26 -9.39 -4.39
N ALA A 114 15.16 -8.63 -4.22
CA ALA A 114 14.96 -7.77 -3.05
C ALA A 114 14.87 -8.52 -1.71
N VAL A 115 14.66 -9.84 -1.76
CA VAL A 115 14.40 -10.67 -0.59
C VAL A 115 15.48 -11.76 -0.38
N GLU A 116 16.53 -11.77 -1.21
CA GLU A 116 17.69 -12.67 -1.09
C GLU A 116 18.33 -12.68 0.31
N GLY A 117 18.29 -11.55 1.03
CA GLY A 117 18.87 -11.42 2.38
C GLY A 117 17.89 -11.53 3.56
N LYS A 118 16.56 -11.65 3.34
CA LYS A 118 15.55 -11.55 4.42
C LYS A 118 14.50 -12.68 4.37
N PRO A 119 14.77 -13.84 4.99
CA PRO A 119 13.93 -15.05 4.85
C PRO A 119 12.48 -14.87 5.32
N ARG A 120 12.22 -14.00 6.31
CA ARG A 120 10.86 -13.71 6.79
C ARG A 120 9.99 -13.00 5.74
N LEU A 121 10.57 -12.03 5.03
CA LEU A 121 9.85 -11.27 4.03
C LEU A 121 9.54 -12.14 2.79
N ARG A 122 10.40 -13.12 2.49
CA ARG A 122 10.23 -14.05 1.36
C ARG A 122 9.00 -14.92 1.56
N TYR A 123 8.85 -15.42 2.79
CA TYR A 123 7.72 -16.23 3.17
C TYR A 123 6.41 -15.43 3.13
N THR A 124 6.39 -14.21 3.68
CA THR A 124 5.20 -13.34 3.61
C THR A 124 4.82 -13.03 2.17
N LEU A 125 5.80 -12.73 1.31
CA LEU A 125 5.55 -12.42 -0.09
C LEU A 125 5.00 -13.63 -0.87
N LEU A 126 5.52 -14.83 -0.60
CA LEU A 126 5.02 -16.08 -1.17
C LEU A 126 3.58 -16.36 -0.75
N VAL A 127 3.26 -16.21 0.54
CA VAL A 127 1.89 -16.45 1.05
C VAL A 127 0.90 -15.45 0.45
N VAL A 128 1.27 -14.17 0.39
CA VAL A 128 0.43 -13.14 -0.23
C VAL A 128 0.27 -13.38 -1.73
N GLY A 129 1.35 -13.79 -2.43
CA GLY A 129 1.33 -14.12 -3.85
C GLY A 129 0.41 -15.30 -4.17
N ILE A 130 0.54 -16.41 -3.44
CA ILE A 130 -0.30 -17.60 -3.59
C ILE A 130 -1.77 -17.25 -3.33
N PHE A 131 -2.04 -16.48 -2.28
CA PHE A 131 -3.40 -16.03 -1.95
C PHE A 131 -3.98 -15.12 -3.05
N GLY A 132 -3.18 -14.19 -3.57
CA GLY A 132 -3.57 -13.33 -4.69
C GLY A 132 -3.87 -14.12 -5.97
N THR A 133 -3.04 -15.10 -6.31
CA THR A 133 -3.29 -15.98 -7.46
C THR A 133 -4.51 -16.87 -7.27
N ALA A 134 -4.78 -17.34 -6.05
CA ALA A 134 -5.95 -18.17 -5.75
C ALA A 134 -7.26 -17.39 -5.85
N ILE A 135 -7.27 -16.09 -5.56
CA ILE A 135 -8.47 -15.23 -5.73
C ILE A 135 -8.72 -14.90 -7.21
N PHE A 136 -7.67 -14.82 -8.03
CA PHE A 136 -7.78 -14.45 -9.44
C PHE A 136 -8.08 -15.66 -10.36
N PHE A 137 -7.60 -16.84 -10.00
CA PHE A 137 -7.81 -18.10 -10.74
C PHE A 137 -8.82 -19.06 -10.07
N GLY A 138 -9.34 -18.71 -8.90
CA GLY A 138 -10.35 -19.48 -8.17
C GLY A 138 -11.78 -19.09 -8.53
#